data_AF-A0A8H6F5L6-F1
#
_entry.id   AF-A0A8H6F5L6-F1
#
_cell.length_a   1.000
_cell.length_b   1.000
_cell.length_c   1.000
_cell.angle_alpha   90.00
_cell.angle_beta   90.00
_cell.angle_gamma   90.00
#
_symmetry.space_group_name_H-M   'P 1'
#
loop_
_entity.id
_entity.type
_entity.pdbx_description
1 polymer ?
#
loop_
_entity_poly.entity_id
_entity_poly.type
_entity_poly.pdbx_seq_one_letter_code
_entity_poly.pdbx_strand_id
1 'polypeptide(L)' 'MPRGIPVATVAINNSTNAALLAIRILGAYDSKWLTEMNQYMLNMETEVLGKAETLEEIGYEDYLTDKLKK' A
#
# COMPACT_ATOMS: atom_id res chain seq x y z
N MET A 1 10.07 -22.98 9.94
CA MET A 1 11.17 -22.56 9.05
C MET A 1 12.45 -23.28 9.46
N PRO A 2 12.68 -24.52 9.02
CA PRO A 2 13.95 -25.21 9.25
C PRO A 2 15.11 -24.51 8.53
N ARG A 3 16.34 -24.77 8.98
CA ARG A 3 17.55 -24.24 8.34
C ARG A 3 17.60 -24.70 6.87
N GLY A 4 17.80 -23.75 5.96
CA GLY A 4 17.91 -24.00 4.51
C GLY A 4 16.63 -23.83 3.71
N ILE A 5 15.46 -23.66 4.36
CA ILE A 5 14.16 -23.48 3.67
C ILE A 5 13.58 -22.11 4.05
N PRO A 6 13.79 -21.06 3.24
CA PRO A 6 13.26 -19.74 3.53
C PRO A 6 11.80 -19.59 3.11
N VAL A 7 11.08 -18.71 3.81
CA VAL A 7 9.72 -18.25 3.53
C VAL A 7 9.70 -16.75 3.83
N ALA A 8 9.20 -15.97 2.88
CA ALA A 8 9.00 -14.55 3.09
C ALA A 8 7.63 -14.30 3.73
N THR A 9 7.59 -14.33 5.07
CA THR A 9 6.35 -14.14 5.85
C THR A 9 5.84 -12.71 5.75
N VAL A 10 4.53 -12.55 5.60
CA VAL A 10 3.82 -11.25 5.67
C VAL A 10 2.84 -11.24 6.84
N ALA A 11 2.17 -10.10 7.08
CA ALA A 11 1.21 -9.95 8.17
C ALA A 11 0.00 -10.89 8.05
N ILE A 12 -0.59 -11.25 9.20
CA ILE A 12 -1.81 -12.06 9.28
C ILE A 12 -2.95 -11.36 8.52
N ASN A 13 -3.75 -12.13 7.77
CA ASN A 13 -4.83 -11.63 6.92
C ASN A 13 -4.42 -10.54 5.90
N ASN A 14 -3.15 -10.49 5.52
CA ASN A 14 -2.64 -9.49 4.58
C ASN A 14 -2.15 -10.13 3.27
N SER A 15 -3.09 -10.67 2.49
CA SER A 15 -2.82 -11.23 1.17
C SER A 15 -2.34 -10.15 0.18
N THR A 16 -2.77 -8.91 0.35
CA THR A 16 -2.33 -7.77 -0.47
C THR A 16 -0.81 -7.59 -0.39
N ASN A 17 -0.23 -7.60 0.81
CA ASN A 17 1.21 -7.47 0.97
C ASN A 17 1.98 -8.69 0.42
N ALA A 18 1.40 -9.89 0.47
CA ALA A 18 1.98 -11.05 -0.20
C ALA A 18 2.03 -10.86 -1.72
N ALA A 19 0.95 -10.36 -2.33
CA ALA A 19 0.90 -10.08 -3.76
C ALA A 19 1.88 -8.97 -4.17
N LEU A 20 1.95 -7.87 -3.41
CA LEU A 20 2.91 -6.79 -3.65
C LEU A 20 4.36 -7.26 -3.52
N LEU A 21 4.65 -8.15 -2.57
CA LEU A 21 5.97 -8.77 -2.46
C LEU A 21 6.30 -9.63 -3.69
N ALA A 22 5.34 -10.41 -4.19
CA ALA A 22 5.51 -11.19 -5.42
C ALA A 22 5.79 -10.28 -6.64
N ILE A 23 5.05 -9.18 -6.78
CA ILE A 23 5.27 -8.18 -7.84
C ILE A 23 6.68 -7.59 -7.75
N ARG A 24 7.18 -7.28 -6.54
CA ARG A 24 8.56 -6.79 -6.35
C ARG A 24 9.61 -7.82 -6.77
N ILE A 25 9.36 -9.11 -6.52
CA ILE A 25 10.25 -10.19 -6.98
C ILE A 25 10.24 -10.28 -8.51
N LEU A 26 9.06 -10.24 -9.15
CA LEU A 26 8.95 -10.24 -10.61
C LEU A 26 9.59 -9.00 -11.23
N GLY A 27 9.42 -7.83 -10.60
CA GLY A 27 9.97 -6.55 -11.01
C GLY A 27 11.50 -6.47 -10.98
N ALA A 28 12.16 -7.36 -10.23
CA ALA A 28 13.62 -7.47 -10.25
C ALA A 28 14.15 -7.98 -11.61
N TYR A 29 13.31 -8.66 -12.40
CA TYR A 29 13.66 -9.18 -13.71
C TYR A 29 12.88 -8.50 -14.85
N ASP A 30 11.58 -8.25 -14.66
CA ASP A 30 10.71 -7.64 -15.68
C ASP A 30 10.34 -6.20 -15.29
N SER A 31 10.89 -5.26 -16.06
CA SER A 31 10.71 -3.82 -15.88
C SER A 31 9.25 -3.36 -15.87
N LYS A 32 8.33 -4.09 -16.50
CA LYS A 32 6.89 -3.77 -16.47
C LYS A 32 6.38 -3.73 -15.03
N TRP A 33 6.67 -4.76 -14.25
CA TRP A 33 6.20 -4.87 -12.87
C TRP A 33 6.85 -3.84 -11.96
N LEU A 34 8.09 -3.46 -12.24
CA LEU A 34 8.76 -2.38 -11.52
C LEU A 34 8.04 -1.04 -11.76
N THR A 35 7.70 -0.73 -13.00
CA THR A 35 6.96 0.50 -13.34
C THR A 35 5.58 0.52 -12.68
N GLU A 36 4.83 -0.57 -12.77
CA GLU A 36 3.51 -0.68 -12.11
C GLU A 36 3.62 -0.54 -10.58
N MET A 37 4.64 -1.14 -9.96
CA MET A 37 4.88 -1.02 -8.52
C MET A 37 5.22 0.43 -8.13
N ASN A 38 6.00 1.15 -8.94
CA ASN A 38 6.31 2.56 -8.71
C ASN A 38 5.05 3.42 -8.82
N GLN A 39 4.22 3.20 -9.83
CA GLN A 39 2.96 3.92 -9.98
C GLN A 39 2.02 3.67 -8.80
N TYR A 40 1.94 2.42 -8.33
CA TYR A 40 1.16 2.08 -7.14
C TYR A 40 1.63 2.86 -5.89
N MET A 41 2.94 3.00 -5.68
CA MET A 41 3.47 3.78 -4.57
C MET A 41 3.15 5.28 -4.69
N LEU A 42 3.29 5.87 -5.88
CA LEU A 42 2.95 7.27 -6.13
C LEU A 42 1.45 7.56 -5.91
N ASN A 43 0.59 6.63 -6.34
CA ASN A 43 -0.85 6.76 -6.13
C ASN A 43 -1.20 6.73 -4.62
N MET A 44 -0.53 5.87 -3.85
CA MET A 44 -0.73 5.78 -2.40
C MET A 44 -0.27 7.06 -1.69
N GLU A 45 0.88 7.61 -2.09
CA GLU A 45 1.36 8.89 -1.59
C GLU A 45 0.34 10.01 -1.87
N THR A 46 -0.11 10.12 -3.12
CA THR A 46 -1.11 11.11 -3.55
C THR A 46 -2.41 10.98 -2.75
N GLU A 47 -2.88 9.76 -2.52
CA GLU A 47 -4.09 9.51 -1.73
C GLU A 47 -3.92 9.97 -0.26
N VAL A 48 -2.77 9.70 0.35
CA VAL A 48 -2.49 10.11 1.73
C VAL A 48 -2.36 11.63 1.84
N LEU A 49 -1.66 12.27 0.89
CA LEU A 49 -1.53 13.73 0.86
C LEU A 49 -2.88 14.42 0.69
N GLY A 50 -3.74 13.94 -0.23
CA GLY A 50 -5.08 14.49 -0.39
C GLY A 50 -5.96 14.31 0.85
N LYS A 51 -5.84 13.18 1.57
CA LYS A 51 -6.51 12.97 2.86
C LYS A 51 -5.99 13.93 3.93
N ALA A 52 -4.69 14.20 3.95
CA ALA A 52 -4.08 15.13 4.90
C ALA A 52 -4.54 16.56 4.65
N GLU A 53 -4.49 17.03 3.41
CA GLU A 53 -4.99 18.36 3.01
C GLU A 53 -6.46 18.54 3.41
N THR A 54 -7.31 17.56 3.08
CA THR A 54 -8.73 17.61 3.46
C THR A 54 -8.90 17.70 4.98
N LEU A 55 -8.10 16.94 5.75
CA LEU A 55 -8.16 16.94 7.21
C LEU A 55 -7.69 18.28 7.82
N GLU A 56 -6.70 18.93 7.22
CA GLU A 56 -6.21 20.24 7.64
C GLU A 56 -7.22 21.35 7.36
N GLU A 57 -7.95 21.28 6.24
CA GLU A 57 -8.94 22.29 5.86
C GLU A 57 -10.21 22.24 6.72
N ILE A 58 -10.78 21.05 6.94
CA ILE A 58 -12.09 20.90 7.60
C ILE A 58 -11.99 20.51 9.08
N GLY A 59 -10.80 20.13 9.54
CA GLY A 59 -10.59 19.62 10.90
C GLY A 59 -11.10 18.19 11.12
N TYR A 60 -10.70 17.58 12.24
CA TYR A 60 -10.94 16.16 12.47
C TYR A 60 -12.43 15.81 12.70
N GLU A 61 -13.23 16.72 13.27
CA GLU A 61 -14.64 16.48 13.60
C GLU A 61 -15.49 16.31 12.32
N ASP A 62 -15.35 17.24 11.39
CA ASP A 62 -16.05 17.20 10.11
C ASP A 62 -15.53 16.07 9.21
N TYR A 63 -14.21 15.84 9.22
CA TYR A 63 -13.59 14.74 8.47
C TYR A 63 -14.11 13.37 8.90
N LEU A 64 -14.22 13.10 10.22
CA LEU A 64 -14.79 11.85 10.71
C LEU A 64 -16.28 11.72 10.37
N THR A 65 -17.03 12.81 10.44
CA THR A 65 -18.45 12.83 10.10
C THR A 65 -18.69 12.51 8.62
N ASP A 66 -17.86 13.00 7.70
CA ASP A 66 -17.91 12.61 6.29
C ASP A 66 -17.58 11.12 6.08
N LYS A 67 -16.53 10.61 6.74
CA LYS A 67 -16.11 9.21 6.58
C LYS A 67 -17.08 8.20 7.18
N LEU A 68 -17.78 8.53 8.26
CA LEU A 68 -18.75 7.64 8.92
C LEU A 68 -20.13 7.61 8.25
N LYS A 69 -20.39 8.51 7.29
CA LYS A 69 -21.62 8.53 6.48
C LYS A 69 -21.58 7.54 5.31
N LYS A 70 -20.41 6.97 5.00
CA LYS A 70 -20.24 5.89 4.04
C LYS A 70 -20.30 4.53 4.72
#